data_AF-A0AAX0RT45-F1
#
_entry.id   AF-A0AAX0RT45-F1
#
_cell.length_a   1.000
_cell.length_b   1.000
_cell.length_c   1.000
_cell.angle_alpha   90.00
_cell.angle_beta   90.00
_cell.angle_gamma   90.00
#
_symmetry.space_group_name_H-M   'P 1'
#
loop_
_entity.id
_entity.type
_entity.pdbx_description
1 polymer ?
#
loop_
_entity_poly.entity_id
_entity_poly.type
_entity_poly.pdbx_seq_one_letter_code
_entity_poly.pdbx_strand_id
1 'polypeptide(L)' 'MKVNCAAIPAELFESELFGYAEGAFTEPKKGGKAGLFEKANTGTILLDEIGELPKLMQAKLLRVLQD' A
#
# COMPACT_ATOMS: atom_id res chain seq x y z
N MET A 1 -5.92 8.71 8.07
CA MET A 1 -4.67 7.96 8.34
C MET A 1 -3.52 8.65 7.62
N LYS A 2 -2.36 8.83 8.26
CA LYS A 2 -1.17 9.42 7.62
C LYS A 2 -0.14 8.32 7.31
N VAL A 3 0.46 8.38 6.13
CA VAL A 3 1.47 7.44 5.65
C VAL A 3 2.64 8.26 5.13
N ASN A 4 3.83 8.06 5.69
CA ASN A 4 5.05 8.66 5.17
C ASN A 4 5.67 7.71 4.14
N CYS A 5 5.69 8.10 2.87
CA CYS A 5 6.21 7.29 1.77
C CYS A 5 7.72 7.05 1.89
N ALA A 6 8.50 8.00 2.43
CA ALA A 6 9.94 7.84 2.64
C ALA A 6 10.29 6.79 3.71
N ALA A 7 9.33 6.46 4.59
CA ALA A 7 9.53 5.50 5.67
C ALA A 7 9.29 4.04 5.26
N ILE A 8 8.77 3.80 4.05
CA ILE A 8 8.43 2.44 3.56
C ILE A 8 9.49 2.00 2.54
N PRO A 9 10.15 0.84 2.75
CA PRO A 9 11.04 0.28 1.74
C PRO A 9 10.32 -0.02 0.42
N ALA A 10 10.99 0.23 -0.71
CA ALA A 10 10.41 0.11 -2.06
C ALA A 10 9.79 -1.27 -2.34
N GLU A 11 10.41 -2.33 -1.81
CA GLU A 11 9.98 -3.71 -1.94
C GLU A 11 8.75 -4.08 -1.09
N LEU A 12 8.49 -3.32 0.00
CA LEU A 12 7.35 -3.57 0.88
C LEU A 12 6.13 -2.73 0.50
N PHE A 13 6.31 -1.66 -0.26
CA PHE A 13 5.26 -0.69 -0.61
C PHE A 13 3.97 -1.33 -1.09
N GLU A 14 4.05 -2.32 -1.96
CA GLU A 14 2.88 -2.99 -2.51
C GLU A 14 2.11 -3.73 -1.41
N SER A 15 2.81 -4.53 -0.62
CA SER A 15 2.22 -5.28 0.49
C SER A 15 1.66 -4.38 1.60
N GLU A 16 2.21 -3.17 1.77
CA GLU A 16 1.70 -2.19 2.73
C GLU A 16 0.45 -1.49 2.21
N LEU A 17 0.50 -0.95 0.99
CA LEU A 17 -0.61 -0.17 0.43
C LEU A 17 -1.82 -1.04 0.07
N PHE A 18 -1.58 -2.18 -0.59
CA PHE A 18 -2.64 -3.04 -1.14
C PHE A 18 -2.89 -4.29 -0.31
N GLY A 19 -1.97 -4.62 0.61
CA GLY A 19 -2.09 -5.85 1.37
C GLY A 19 -1.67 -7.07 0.55
N TYR A 20 -1.94 -8.24 1.12
CA TYR A 20 -1.71 -9.53 0.47
C TYR A 20 -2.63 -10.59 1.06
N ALA A 21 -3.00 -11.57 0.23
CA ALA A 21 -3.72 -12.74 0.68
C ALA A 21 -2.77 -13.78 1.31
N GLU A 22 -3.32 -14.67 2.14
CA GLU A 22 -2.58 -15.84 2.59
C GLU A 22 -2.11 -16.67 1.39
N GLY A 23 -0.85 -17.13 1.41
CA GLY A 23 -0.24 -17.86 0.30
C GLY A 23 0.35 -16.99 -0.81
N ALA A 24 0.35 -15.66 -0.69
CA ALA A 24 0.89 -14.76 -1.71
C ALA A 24 2.42 -14.85 -1.90
N PHE A 25 3.16 -15.35 -0.89
CA PHE A 25 4.62 -15.55 -0.93
C PHE A 25 5.01 -16.72 -0.03
N THR A 26 6.30 -17.05 0.04
CA THR A 26 6.84 -18.23 0.74
C THR A 26 6.56 -18.24 2.24
N GLU A 27 6.52 -17.06 2.90
CA GLU A 27 6.23 -16.92 4.33
C GLU A 27 5.15 -15.85 4.60
N PRO A 28 3.90 -16.05 4.17
CA PRO A 28 2.84 -15.10 4.42
C PRO A 28 2.35 -15.22 5.86
N LYS A 29 1.95 -14.10 6.47
CA LYS A 29 1.21 -14.17 7.74
C LYS A 29 -0.08 -14.95 7.54
N LYS A 30 -0.42 -15.82 8.51
CA LYS A 30 -1.71 -16.52 8.55
C LYS A 30 -2.85 -15.50 8.51
N GLY A 31 -3.80 -15.67 7.61
CA GLY A 31 -4.89 -14.72 7.35
C GLY A 31 -4.54 -13.54 6.42
N GLY A 32 -3.33 -13.49 5.86
CA GLY A 32 -2.89 -12.39 5.00
C GLY A 32 -2.70 -11.07 5.75
N LYS A 33 -2.75 -9.95 5.02
CA LYS A 33 -2.69 -8.60 5.57
C LYS A 33 -3.54 -7.65 4.75
N ALA A 34 -4.50 -6.98 5.39
CA ALA A 34 -5.25 -5.89 4.78
C ALA A 34 -4.33 -4.69 4.48
N GLY A 35 -4.49 -4.13 3.29
CA GLY A 35 -3.73 -2.96 2.82
C GLY A 35 -4.14 -1.66 3.51
N LEU A 36 -3.30 -0.65 3.41
CA LEU A 36 -3.59 0.69 3.93
C LEU A 36 -4.81 1.33 3.25
N PHE A 37 -5.03 1.10 1.96
CA PHE A 37 -6.23 1.60 1.27
C PHE A 37 -7.51 0.97 1.79
N GLU A 38 -7.50 -0.35 2.01
CA GLU A 38 -8.64 -1.07 2.59
C GLU A 38 -8.95 -0.60 4.01
N LYS A 39 -7.91 -0.41 4.84
CA LYS A 39 -8.06 0.13 6.20
C LYS A 39 -8.57 1.57 6.23
N ALA A 40 -8.30 2.34 5.18
CA ALA A 40 -8.78 3.70 5.03
C ALA A 40 -10.09 3.79 4.23
N ASN A 41 -10.73 2.66 3.91
CA ASN A 41 -12.00 2.64 3.20
C ASN A 41 -13.03 3.51 3.93
N THR A 42 -13.77 4.34 3.19
CA THR A 42 -14.70 5.38 3.70
C THR A 42 -14.07 6.49 4.56
N GLY A 43 -12.74 6.49 4.69
CA GLY A 43 -11.97 7.50 5.41
C GLY A 43 -11.11 8.35 4.47
N THR A 44 -9.99 8.83 5.00
CA THR A 44 -9.00 9.62 4.25
C THR A 44 -7.61 9.08 4.51
N ILE A 45 -6.85 8.89 3.45
CA ILE A 45 -5.41 8.59 3.50
C ILE A 45 -4.63 9.84 3.08
N LEU A 46 -3.64 10.21 3.87
CA LEU A 46 -2.68 11.26 3.55
C LEU A 46 -1.36 10.59 3.23
N LEU A 47 -0.88 10.77 2.00
CA LEU A 47 0.43 10.31 1.54
C LEU A 47 1.41 11.48 1.66
N ASP A 48 2.27 11.43 2.66
CA ASP A 48 3.34 12.40 2.90
C ASP A 48 4.60 11.97 2.13
N GLU A 49 5.41 12.94 1.69
CA GLU A 49 6.58 12.71 0.85
C GLU A 49 6.27 11.86 -0.41
N ILE A 50 5.16 12.15 -1.09
CA ILE A 50 4.68 11.37 -2.25
C ILE A 50 5.68 11.24 -3.41
N GLY A 51 6.69 12.12 -3.47
CA GLY A 51 7.80 12.03 -4.43
C GLY A 51 8.65 10.77 -4.27
N GLU A 52 8.72 10.21 -3.06
CA GLU A 52 9.45 8.98 -2.73
C GLU A 52 8.70 7.71 -3.16
N LEU A 53 7.49 7.84 -3.71
CA LEU A 53 6.71 6.69 -4.15
C LEU A 53 7.35 6.04 -5.39
N PRO A 54 7.70 4.73 -5.35
CA PRO A 54 8.35 4.06 -6.47
C PRO A 54 7.53 4.17 -7.77
N LYS A 55 8.20 4.31 -8.91
CA LYS A 55 7.54 4.46 -10.22
C LYS A 55 6.49 3.39 -10.52
N LEU A 56 6.75 2.14 -10.14
CA LEU A 56 5.81 1.03 -10.32
C LEU A 56 4.53 1.21 -9.48
N MET A 57 4.63 1.84 -8.32
CA MET A 57 3.50 2.11 -7.44
C MET A 57 2.66 3.29 -7.92
N GLN A 58 3.25 4.26 -8.63
CA GLN A 58 2.52 5.43 -9.15
C GLN A 58 1.38 5.01 -10.08
N ALA A 59 1.61 4.00 -10.93
CA ALA A 59 0.56 3.46 -11.80
C ALA A 59 -0.57 2.76 -11.02
N LYS A 60 -0.25 2.09 -9.91
CA LYS A 60 -1.25 1.41 -9.07
C LYS A 60 -2.06 2.42 -8.24
N LEU A 61 -1.39 3.44 -7.70
CA LEU A 61 -2.04 4.56 -7.03
C LEU A 61 -3.01 5.28 -7.96
N LEU A 62 -2.62 5.52 -9.22
CA LEU A 62 -3.49 6.15 -10.21
C LEU A 62 -4.79 5.36 -10.41
N ARG A 63 -4.74 4.02 -10.46
CA ARG A 63 -5.94 3.18 -10.57
C ARG A 63 -6.88 3.39 -9.38
N VAL A 64 -6.35 3.41 -8.16
CA VAL A 64 -7.15 3.65 -6.94
C VAL A 64 -7.83 5.02 -6.95
N LEU A 65 -7.23 6.04 -7.56
CA LEU A 65 -7.80 7.39 -7.63
C LEU A 65 -8.84 7.57 -8.75
N GLN A 66 -8.89 6.65 -9.72
CA GLN A 66 -9.81 6.69 -10.84
C GLN A 66 -11.11 5.92 -10.58
N ASP A 67 -11.08 4.98 -9.64
CA ASP A 67 -12.25 4.23 -9.17
C ASP A 67 -13.03 5.02 -8.09
#